data_AF-A0A7J9RIG2-F1
#
_entry.id   AF-A0A7J9RIG2-F1
#
_cell.length_a   1.000
_cell.length_b   1.000
_cell.length_c   1.000
_cell.angle_alpha   90.00
_cell.angle_beta   90.00
_cell.angle_gamma   90.00
#
_symmetry.space_group_name_H-M   'P 1'
#
loop_
_entity.id
_entity.type
_entity.pdbx_description
1 polymer ?
#
loop_
_entity_poly.entity_id
_entity_poly.type
_entity_poly.pdbx_seq_one_letter_code
_entity_poly.pdbx_strand_id
1 'polypeptide(L)'
;MKQRVLLVSLLVFLLLLPVVHADETTNQCTSGDSTEDRIGCLDSDGDGWSDPDDYWNASMGADAFPTNASEHRDLDGDGIGDVSDPDMDGDSYL
;
A
#
# COMPACT_ATOMS: atom_id res chain seq x y z
N MET A 1 -8.16 -50.84 18.38
CA MET A 1 -8.97 -49.65 18.75
C MET A 1 -8.17 -48.36 18.95
N LYS A 2 -6.84 -48.40 19.14
CA LYS A 2 -6.03 -47.18 19.44
C LYS A 2 -5.58 -46.36 18.21
N GLN A 3 -5.56 -46.94 17.02
CA GLN A 3 -5.05 -46.27 15.80
C GLN A 3 -6.08 -45.37 15.11
N ARG A 4 -7.38 -45.66 15.27
CA ARG A 4 -8.49 -44.85 14.72
C ARG A 4 -8.72 -43.55 15.51
N VAL A 5 -8.43 -43.56 16.81
CA VAL A 5 -8.49 -42.36 17.66
C VAL A 5 -7.32 -41.42 17.36
N LEU A 6 -6.13 -41.97 17.06
CA LEU A 6 -4.94 -41.19 16.70
C LEU A 6 -5.13 -40.43 15.38
N LEU A 7 -5.68 -41.07 14.35
CA LEU A 7 -5.95 -40.43 13.05
C LEU A 7 -7.01 -39.32 13.14
N VAL A 8 -8.10 -39.57 13.87
CA VAL A 8 -9.18 -38.58 14.06
C VAL A 8 -8.70 -37.41 14.92
N SER A 9 -7.89 -37.67 15.95
CA SER A 9 -7.30 -36.61 16.78
C SER A 9 -6.26 -35.77 16.03
N LEU A 10 -5.49 -36.37 15.09
CA LEU A 10 -4.51 -35.67 14.26
C LEU A 10 -5.19 -34.79 13.18
N LEU A 11 -6.26 -35.30 12.55
CA LEU A 11 -7.06 -34.57 11.56
C LEU A 11 -7.82 -33.38 12.19
N VAL A 12 -8.33 -33.53 13.42
CA VAL A 12 -8.95 -32.42 14.17
C VAL A 12 -7.90 -31.37 14.57
N PHE A 13 -6.68 -31.78 14.91
CA PHE A 13 -5.59 -30.84 15.23
C PHE A 13 -5.12 -30.05 14.01
N LEU A 14 -5.09 -30.67 12.82
CA LEU A 14 -4.77 -30.02 11.54
C LEU A 14 -5.86 -29.04 11.06
N LEU A 15 -7.12 -29.25 11.44
CA LEU A 15 -8.26 -28.37 11.11
C LEU A 15 -8.52 -27.27 12.16
N LEU A 16 -7.80 -27.29 13.29
CA LEU A 16 -7.87 -26.29 14.36
C LEU A 16 -6.66 -25.36 14.39
N LEU A 17 -5.67 -25.56 13.52
CA LEU A 17 -4.64 -24.54 13.31
C LEU A 17 -5.35 -23.33 12.69
N PRO A 18 -5.23 -22.12 13.26
CA PRO A 18 -5.69 -20.93 12.56
C PRO A 18 -5.01 -20.96 11.20
N VAL A 19 -5.80 -20.86 10.13
CA VAL A 19 -5.22 -20.63 8.81
C VAL A 19 -4.49 -19.31 8.93
N VAL A 20 -3.17 -19.39 9.10
CA VAL A 20 -2.31 -18.22 8.99
C VAL A 20 -2.28 -17.94 7.49
N HIS A 21 -3.33 -17.29 6.99
CA HIS A 21 -3.17 -16.51 5.78
C HIS A 21 -2.31 -15.33 6.19
N ALA A 22 -0.99 -15.54 6.22
CA ALA A 22 -0.10 -14.46 5.85
C ALA A 22 -0.21 -14.36 4.32
N ASP A 23 -1.36 -13.93 3.83
CA ASP A 23 -1.41 -13.32 2.50
C ASP A 23 -1.13 -11.83 2.73
N GLU A 24 0.13 -11.57 2.99
CA GLU A 24 0.59 -10.25 3.38
C GLU A 24 1.84 -9.98 2.54
N THR A 25 1.64 -9.68 1.26
CA THR A 25 2.58 -8.86 0.48
C THR A 25 2.61 -7.42 1.02
N THR A 26 2.31 -7.21 2.30
CA THR A 26 2.07 -5.90 2.86
C THR A 26 3.41 -5.22 3.10
N ASN A 27 3.66 -4.23 2.25
CA ASN A 27 4.36 -3.00 2.56
C ASN A 27 3.73 -2.33 3.80
N GLN A 28 3.68 -3.04 4.93
CA GLN A 28 3.02 -2.60 6.14
C GLN A 28 4.01 -1.75 6.92
N CYS A 29 4.07 -0.48 6.57
CA CYS A 29 4.69 0.48 7.44
C CYS A 29 3.83 0.66 8.70
N THR A 30 4.46 0.76 9.86
CA THR A 30 3.76 0.89 11.16
C THR A 30 4.29 2.04 11.99
N SER A 31 5.10 2.92 11.40
CA SER A 31 5.87 3.94 12.11
C SER A 31 6.04 5.27 11.37
N GLY A 32 5.25 5.51 10.34
CA GLY A 32 5.17 6.81 9.66
C GLY A 32 3.78 7.44 9.82
N ASP A 33 3.58 8.56 9.12
CA ASP A 33 2.48 9.50 9.37
C ASP A 33 1.42 9.53 8.25
N SER A 34 1.58 8.75 7.17
CA SER A 34 0.62 8.71 6.06
C SER A 34 -0.78 8.22 6.49
N THR A 35 -1.83 8.82 5.91
CA THR A 35 -3.24 8.57 6.26
C THR A 35 -4.18 8.25 5.10
N GLU A 36 -3.83 8.61 3.86
CA GLU A 36 -4.67 8.45 2.67
C GLU A 36 -4.35 7.15 1.91
N ASP A 37 -3.07 6.85 1.72
CA ASP A 37 -2.58 5.55 1.26
C ASP A 37 -1.68 4.89 2.32
N ARG A 38 -1.29 3.63 2.05
CA ARG A 38 -0.41 2.77 2.87
C ARG A 38 -0.26 3.23 4.34
N ILE A 39 -1.37 3.17 5.09
CA ILE A 39 -1.50 3.86 6.38
C ILE A 39 -0.33 3.52 7.31
N GLY A 40 0.33 4.56 7.85
CA GLY A 40 1.48 4.41 8.76
C GLY A 40 2.83 4.31 8.06
N CYS A 41 2.93 4.72 6.79
CA CYS A 41 4.16 4.87 6.03
C CYS A 41 4.74 6.28 6.15
N LEU A 42 6.03 6.42 5.79
CA LEU A 42 6.68 7.72 5.74
C LEU A 42 5.88 8.64 4.81
N ASP A 43 5.59 9.83 5.28
CA ASP A 43 4.93 10.93 4.58
C ASP A 43 5.75 12.17 4.95
N SER A 44 6.61 12.61 4.04
CA SER A 44 7.64 13.59 4.33
C SER A 44 7.11 15.02 4.42
N ASP A 45 5.99 15.33 3.78
CA ASP A 45 5.43 16.68 3.75
C ASP A 45 4.08 16.83 4.48
N GLY A 46 3.48 15.72 4.89
CA GLY A 46 2.33 15.66 5.76
C GLY A 46 1.00 15.92 5.04
N ASP A 47 0.91 15.61 3.75
CA ASP A 47 -0.32 15.75 2.98
C ASP A 47 -1.26 14.54 3.05
N GLY A 48 -0.78 13.47 3.68
CA GLY A 48 -1.49 12.22 3.93
C GLY A 48 -1.09 11.09 2.99
N TRP A 49 -0.37 11.33 1.90
CA TRP A 49 0.12 10.30 0.99
C TRP A 49 1.55 9.89 1.34
N SER A 50 1.86 8.62 1.14
CA SER A 50 3.13 8.02 1.54
C SER A 50 4.21 8.25 0.50
N ASP A 51 5.41 8.58 0.97
CA ASP A 51 6.61 8.67 0.15
C ASP A 51 6.83 7.39 -0.68
N PRO A 52 7.40 7.51 -1.89
CA PRO A 52 7.76 6.37 -2.70
C PRO A 52 8.92 5.58 -2.07
N ASP A 53 8.86 4.26 -2.21
CA ASP A 53 9.92 3.34 -1.80
C ASP A 53 10.28 2.34 -2.93
N ASP A 54 11.16 1.39 -2.62
CA ASP A 54 11.64 0.37 -3.58
C ASP A 54 10.51 -0.52 -4.16
N TYR A 55 9.33 -0.56 -3.53
CA TYR A 55 8.22 -1.44 -3.85
C TYR A 55 6.91 -0.71 -4.22
N TRP A 56 6.73 0.52 -3.77
CA TRP A 56 5.56 1.36 -4.02
C TRP A 56 6.00 2.74 -4.51
N ASN A 57 5.81 3.02 -5.79
CA ASN A 57 6.23 4.28 -6.41
C ASN A 57 5.01 5.12 -6.86
N ALA A 58 5.26 6.31 -7.41
CA ALA A 58 4.20 7.23 -7.85
C ALA A 58 3.19 6.59 -8.81
N SER A 59 3.65 5.75 -9.76
CA SER A 59 2.75 5.05 -10.69
C SER A 59 1.84 4.01 -10.03
N MET A 60 2.14 3.63 -8.79
CA MET A 60 1.34 2.71 -7.97
C MET A 60 0.46 3.46 -6.96
N GLY A 61 0.58 4.79 -6.86
CA GLY A 61 -0.17 5.63 -5.94
C GLY A 61 0.61 6.13 -4.73
N ALA A 62 1.95 6.02 -4.71
CA ALA A 62 2.77 6.78 -3.76
C ALA A 62 2.67 8.27 -4.09
N ASP A 63 3.03 9.11 -3.13
CA ASP A 63 3.18 10.54 -3.35
C ASP A 63 4.23 10.82 -4.44
N ALA A 64 3.80 11.45 -5.53
CA ALA A 64 4.65 11.88 -6.63
C ALA A 64 5.53 13.09 -6.26
N PHE A 65 5.15 13.87 -5.24
CA PHE A 65 5.84 15.07 -4.78
C PHE A 65 6.12 15.08 -3.26
N PRO A 66 7.02 14.22 -2.73
CA PRO A 66 7.30 14.01 -1.28
C PRO A 66 7.79 15.20 -0.44
N THR A 67 7.79 16.40 -1.00
CA THR A 67 8.26 17.63 -0.36
C THR A 67 7.31 18.81 -0.60
N ASN A 68 6.15 18.56 -1.21
CA ASN A 68 5.16 19.55 -1.58
C ASN A 68 3.75 19.11 -1.21
N ALA A 69 3.34 19.44 0.02
CA ALA A 69 2.07 18.99 0.59
C ALA A 69 0.78 19.51 -0.10
N SER A 70 0.91 20.21 -1.23
CA SER A 70 -0.21 20.64 -2.08
C SER A 70 -0.40 19.74 -3.31
N GLU A 71 0.50 18.79 -3.56
CA GLU A 71 0.51 17.91 -4.73
C GLU A 71 0.87 16.49 -4.32
N HIS A 72 0.11 15.48 -4.75
CA HIS A 72 0.44 14.06 -4.50
C HIS A 72 0.43 13.19 -5.75
N ARG A 73 -0.14 13.68 -6.86
CA ARG A 73 -0.38 12.90 -8.08
C ARG A 73 0.13 13.65 -9.30
N ASP A 74 0.65 12.89 -10.26
CA ASP A 74 1.17 13.32 -11.55
C ASP A 74 0.67 12.29 -12.59
N LEU A 75 -0.53 12.53 -13.13
CA LEU A 75 -1.26 11.56 -13.94
C LEU A 75 -0.61 11.34 -15.32
N ASP A 76 -0.09 12.39 -15.94
CA ASP A 76 0.55 12.32 -17.25
C ASP A 76 2.09 12.16 -17.19
N GLY A 77 2.68 12.37 -16.01
CA GLY A 77 4.10 12.17 -15.75
C GLY A 77 4.97 13.31 -16.25
N ASP A 78 4.43 14.52 -16.44
CA ASP A 78 5.15 15.69 -16.95
C ASP A 78 5.96 16.42 -15.85
N GLY A 79 5.75 16.04 -14.59
CA GLY A 79 6.42 16.60 -13.41
C GLY A 79 5.73 17.84 -12.82
N ILE A 80 4.54 18.18 -13.29
CA ILE A 80 3.61 19.13 -12.67
C ILE A 80 2.54 18.31 -11.96
N GLY A 81 2.26 18.63 -10.69
CA GLY A 81 1.23 17.90 -9.97
C GLY A 81 -0.17 18.24 -10.45
N ASP A 82 -1.07 17.26 -10.43
CA ASP A 82 -2.45 17.35 -10.90
C ASP A 82 -3.23 18.56 -10.34
N VAL A 83 -2.88 19.06 -9.14
CA VAL A 83 -3.58 20.22 -8.54
C VAL A 83 -3.17 21.52 -9.24
N SER A 84 -1.94 21.59 -9.74
CA SER A 84 -1.38 22.74 -10.46
C SER A 84 -1.38 22.59 -11.98
N ASP A 85 -1.59 21.37 -12.49
CA ASP A 85 -1.53 21.06 -13.91
C ASP A 85 -2.83 21.43 -14.66
N PRO A 86 -2.77 22.33 -15.65
CA PRO A 86 -3.91 22.62 -16.52
C PRO A 86 -4.32 21.47 -17.45
N ASP A 87 -3.46 20.50 -17.72
CA ASP A 87 -3.62 19.42 -18.71
C ASP A 87 -3.38 18.04 -18.06
N MET A 88 -4.08 17.77 -16.94
CA MET A 88 -3.81 16.62 -16.05
C MET A 88 -3.65 15.25 -16.75
N ASP A 89 -4.28 15.00 -17.90
CA ASP A 89 -4.18 13.71 -18.61
C ASP A 89 -3.21 13.72 -19.80
N GLY A 90 -2.57 14.85 -20.07
CA GLY A 90 -1.54 15.03 -21.10
C GLY A 90 -2.05 14.80 -22.52
N ASP A 91 -3.36 14.89 -22.76
CA ASP A 91 -3.95 14.68 -24.09
C ASP A 91 -3.90 15.93 -24.98
N SER A 92 -3.29 17.01 -24.47
CA SER A 92 -3.18 18.34 -25.10
C SER A 92 -4.51 19.09 -25.18
N TYR A 93 -5.50 18.72 -24.35
CA TYR A 93 -6.79 19.36 -24.23
C TYR A 93 -7.14 19.65 -22.77
N LEU A 94 -7.34 20.94 -22.47
CA LEU A 94 -7.66 21.46 -21.13
C LEU A 94 -9.10 21.14 -20.66
#